data_AF-W4UX69-F1
#
_entry.id   AF-W4UX69-F1
#
_cell.length_a   1.000
_cell.length_b   1.000
_cell.length_c   1.000
_cell.angle_alpha   90.00
_cell.angle_beta   90.00
_cell.angle_gamma   90.00
#
_symmetry.space_group_name_H-M   'P 1'
#
loop_
_entity.id
_entity.type
_entity.pdbx_description
1 polymer ?
#
loop_
_entity_poly.entity_id
_entity_poly.type
_entity_poly.pdbx_seq_one_letter_code
_entity_poly.pdbx_strand_id
1 'polypeptide(L)'
;MEVFSFFDNFAIYFNLNIIATMKKVLVSICMVSAVLVMSSCRTVEKAVSLSSISGEWNIVEVNGAKVVSGENRTAPFIGFDTTEGRVHGSSGCNRMMGSFDVNSTPGTLEFKGMGSTRMMCPDMTTENNVLNALAQVKSYQKAGKNKMYLCNASKRPVMMLEKKAADPGLSSLNGEWLIQKVHGEAIPTGMEKQPFIKFNVKDKTIHGCAGCNLMNGGFVTSVENAEAISFPAVMSTMMACPDMEVEGKVMKALNEVQSFKVQADGTLALYDASNGVALSLKKK
;
A
#
# COMPACT_ATOMS: atom_id res chain seq x y z
N MET A 1 -48.36 62.61 76.46
CA MET A 1 -48.80 61.28 75.97
C MET A 1 -48.90 61.42 74.45
N GLU A 2 -47.84 61.77 73.75
CA GLU A 2 -46.57 61.04 73.53
C GLU A 2 -46.76 59.61 73.03
N VAL A 3 -45.99 59.35 71.97
CA VAL A 3 -45.65 58.09 71.31
C VAL A 3 -46.61 57.61 70.21
N PHE A 4 -46.00 57.30 69.05
CA PHE A 4 -46.51 56.60 67.87
C PHE A 4 -47.08 57.42 66.70
N SER A 5 -46.20 58.18 66.02
CA SER A 5 -46.38 58.47 64.58
C SER A 5 -45.09 58.43 63.76
N PHE A 6 -44.01 57.82 64.28
CA PHE A 6 -42.68 57.87 63.65
C PHE A 6 -42.20 56.56 62.99
N PHE A 7 -43.01 55.49 62.95
CA PHE A 7 -42.53 54.18 62.44
C PHE A 7 -43.09 53.69 61.10
N ASP A 8 -44.06 54.39 60.49
CA ASP A 8 -44.63 53.91 59.22
C ASP A 8 -43.95 54.45 57.95
N ASN A 9 -42.95 55.33 58.06
CA ASN A 9 -42.27 55.91 56.90
C ASN A 9 -40.88 55.31 56.59
N PHE A 10 -40.40 54.36 57.38
CA PHE A 10 -39.12 53.68 57.14
C PHE A 10 -39.25 52.40 56.29
N ALA A 11 -40.43 51.80 56.24
CA ALA A 11 -40.67 50.55 55.50
C ALA A 11 -40.86 50.74 53.99
N ILE A 12 -41.11 51.96 53.52
CA ILE A 12 -41.31 52.24 52.09
C ILE A 12 -39.98 52.50 51.35
N TYR A 13 -38.98 53.07 52.04
CA TYR A 13 -37.66 53.32 51.43
C TYR A 13 -36.81 52.06 51.23
N PHE A 14 -37.05 51.00 52.02
CA PHE A 14 -36.30 49.74 51.88
C PHE A 14 -36.80 48.88 50.69
N ASN A 15 -38.01 49.13 50.20
CA ASN A 15 -38.64 48.29 49.16
C ASN A 15 -38.44 48.78 47.72
N LEU A 16 -37.99 50.01 47.48
CA LEU A 16 -37.64 50.45 46.12
C LEU A 16 -36.20 50.13 45.70
N ASN A 17 -35.25 50.01 46.64
CA ASN A 17 -33.85 49.77 46.31
C ASN A 17 -33.49 48.29 46.10
N ILE A 18 -34.30 47.34 46.60
CA ILE A 18 -34.07 45.89 46.41
C ILE A 18 -34.61 45.42 45.04
N ILE A 19 -35.71 46.01 44.56
CA ILE A 19 -36.29 45.66 43.25
C ILE A 19 -35.40 46.15 42.09
N ALA A 20 -34.72 47.28 42.26
CA ALA A 20 -33.83 47.86 41.25
C ALA A 20 -32.49 47.12 41.09
N THR A 21 -32.03 46.39 42.11
CA THR A 21 -30.79 45.59 42.06
C THR A 21 -31.03 44.18 41.51
N MET A 22 -32.18 43.55 41.77
CA MET A 22 -32.48 42.22 41.22
C MET A 22 -32.72 42.21 39.71
N LYS A 23 -33.18 43.32 39.12
CA LYS A 23 -33.36 43.43 37.66
C LYS A 23 -32.03 43.57 36.90
N LYS A 24 -30.99 44.11 37.54
CA LYS A 24 -29.64 44.22 36.94
C LYS A 24 -28.82 42.94 37.10
N VAL A 25 -29.06 42.16 38.16
CA VAL A 25 -28.37 40.87 38.38
C VAL A 25 -28.96 39.75 37.52
N LEU A 26 -30.28 39.74 37.28
CA LEU A 26 -30.91 38.77 36.36
C LEU A 26 -30.56 39.02 34.88
N VAL A 27 -30.33 40.27 34.48
CA VAL A 27 -29.91 40.60 33.10
C VAL A 27 -28.39 40.35 32.90
N SER A 28 -27.59 40.39 33.96
CA SER A 28 -26.16 40.11 33.89
C SER A 28 -25.81 38.61 33.95
N ILE A 29 -26.69 37.75 34.48
CA ILE A 29 -26.46 36.30 34.53
C ILE A 29 -26.91 35.58 33.24
N CYS A 30 -27.80 36.20 32.45
CA CYS A 30 -28.20 35.66 31.14
C CYS A 30 -27.27 36.03 29.98
N MET A 31 -26.21 36.81 30.22
CA MET A 31 -25.26 37.22 29.16
C MET A 31 -23.86 36.61 29.32
N VAL A 32 -23.65 35.69 30.28
CA VAL A 32 -22.36 34.97 30.46
C VAL A 32 -22.51 33.45 30.31
N SER A 33 -23.74 32.92 30.23
CA SER A 33 -24.02 31.49 30.01
C SER A 33 -24.36 31.14 28.55
N ALA A 34 -24.15 32.05 27.60
CA ALA A 34 -24.45 31.85 26.17
C ALA A 34 -23.21 31.81 25.25
N VAL A 35 -22.01 31.46 25.74
CA VAL A 35 -20.80 31.28 24.89
C VAL A 35 -20.03 29.99 25.22
N LEU A 36 -20.74 28.94 25.66
CA LEU A 36 -20.25 27.56 25.55
C LEU A 36 -21.27 26.74 24.76
N VAL A 37 -21.73 27.28 23.63
CA VAL A 37 -22.21 26.42 22.55
C VAL A 37 -20.98 25.69 22.07
N MET A 38 -20.94 24.42 22.44
CA MET A 38 -19.98 23.40 22.04
C MET A 38 -19.38 23.73 20.67
N SER A 39 -18.10 24.11 20.68
CA SER A 39 -17.16 23.80 19.60
C SER A 39 -17.05 22.28 19.51
N SER A 40 -18.14 21.61 19.17
CA SER A 40 -18.08 20.43 18.33
C SER A 40 -17.72 20.96 16.95
N CYS A 41 -16.46 21.33 16.77
CA CYS A 41 -15.79 20.94 15.56
C CYS A 41 -15.95 19.42 15.49
N ARG A 42 -17.07 18.96 14.90
CA ARG A 42 -16.98 17.80 14.04
C ARG A 42 -15.89 18.21 13.09
N THR A 43 -14.67 17.72 13.33
CA THR A 43 -13.71 17.56 12.27
C THR A 43 -14.54 16.90 11.18
N VAL A 44 -14.86 17.64 10.12
CA VAL A 44 -15.31 17.02 8.90
C VAL A 44 -14.13 16.13 8.58
N GLU A 45 -14.21 14.84 8.95
CA GLU A 45 -13.28 13.83 8.49
C GLU A 45 -13.24 14.08 7.01
N LYS A 46 -12.10 14.57 6.54
CA LYS A 46 -11.91 15.02 5.17
C LYS A 46 -12.33 13.83 4.33
N ALA A 47 -13.52 13.92 3.73
CA ALA A 47 -14.15 12.75 3.14
C ALA A 47 -13.17 12.23 2.09
N VAL A 48 -12.72 11.00 2.29
CA VAL A 48 -11.63 10.45 1.49
C VAL A 48 -12.14 10.38 0.06
N SER A 49 -11.46 11.07 -0.86
CA SER A 49 -11.89 11.10 -2.26
C SER A 49 -11.67 9.74 -2.89
N LEU A 50 -12.57 9.34 -3.81
CA LEU A 50 -12.47 8.06 -4.49
C LEU A 50 -11.15 7.93 -5.28
N SER A 51 -10.65 9.02 -5.85
CA SER A 51 -9.35 9.05 -6.52
C SER A 51 -8.17 8.61 -5.63
N SER A 52 -8.27 8.80 -4.31
CA SER A 52 -7.18 8.44 -3.38
C SER A 52 -7.02 6.93 -3.16
N ILE A 53 -8.04 6.14 -3.52
CA ILE A 53 -8.02 4.69 -3.39
C ILE A 53 -7.57 3.98 -4.68
N SER A 54 -7.34 4.72 -5.77
CA SER A 54 -6.89 4.17 -7.05
C SER A 54 -5.59 3.38 -6.95
N GLY A 55 -5.47 2.33 -7.75
CA GLY A 55 -4.31 1.42 -7.82
C GLY A 55 -4.47 0.15 -7.01
N GLU A 56 -3.37 -0.62 -6.88
CA GLU A 56 -3.35 -1.92 -6.22
C GLU A 56 -3.03 -1.84 -4.72
N TRP A 57 -3.65 -2.74 -3.97
CA TRP A 57 -3.53 -2.85 -2.52
C TRP A 57 -3.44 -4.31 -2.11
N ASN A 58 -2.48 -4.64 -1.24
CA ASN A 58 -2.41 -5.95 -0.61
C ASN A 58 -3.49 -6.07 0.46
N ILE A 59 -4.16 -7.21 0.53
CA ILE A 59 -5.12 -7.53 1.59
C ILE A 59 -4.32 -8.16 2.73
N VAL A 60 -4.08 -7.40 3.79
CA VAL A 60 -3.21 -7.80 4.90
C VAL A 60 -3.99 -8.36 6.09
N GLU A 61 -5.29 -8.05 6.17
CA GLU A 61 -6.18 -8.54 7.22
C GLU A 61 -7.61 -8.66 6.70
N VAL A 62 -8.33 -9.71 7.13
CA VAL A 62 -9.75 -9.92 6.86
C VAL A 62 -10.44 -10.30 8.17
N ASN A 63 -11.48 -9.56 8.57
CA ASN A 63 -12.26 -9.77 9.79
C ASN A 63 -11.40 -9.94 11.07
N GLY A 64 -10.32 -9.19 11.22
CA GLY A 64 -9.42 -9.29 12.38
C GLY A 64 -8.33 -10.35 12.27
N ALA A 65 -8.39 -11.24 11.26
CA ALA A 65 -7.40 -12.27 11.02
C ALA A 65 -6.36 -11.80 10.01
N LYS A 66 -5.07 -11.88 10.36
CA LYS A 66 -3.98 -11.60 9.42
C LYS A 66 -4.02 -12.57 8.27
N VAL A 67 -3.93 -12.03 7.06
CA VAL A 67 -3.78 -12.83 5.85
C VAL A 67 -2.29 -13.16 5.71
N VAL A 68 -1.96 -14.44 5.81
CA VAL A 68 -0.60 -14.93 5.56
C VAL A 68 -0.57 -15.49 4.15
N SER A 69 0.35 -14.99 3.32
CA SER A 69 0.60 -15.59 2.02
C SER A 69 1.07 -17.03 2.23
N GLY A 70 0.34 -18.01 1.70
CA GLY A 70 0.82 -19.39 1.69
C GLY A 70 2.16 -19.49 0.95
N GLU A 71 3.05 -20.37 1.40
CA GLU A 71 4.28 -20.68 0.68
C GLU A 71 3.94 -21.00 -0.78
N ASN A 72 4.59 -20.31 -1.73
CA ASN A 72 4.33 -20.39 -3.18
C ASN A 72 2.96 -19.90 -3.71
N ARG A 73 2.26 -18.98 -3.03
CA ARG A 73 1.07 -18.32 -3.61
C ARG A 73 1.18 -16.80 -3.63
N THR A 74 0.58 -16.20 -4.65
CA THR A 74 0.42 -14.74 -4.74
C THR A 74 -0.39 -14.25 -3.55
N ALA A 75 0.14 -13.26 -2.82
CA ALA A 75 -0.58 -12.62 -1.74
C ALA A 75 -1.94 -12.07 -2.25
N PRO A 76 -3.05 -12.26 -1.51
CA PRO A 76 -4.32 -11.66 -1.90
C PRO A 76 -4.20 -10.15 -2.05
N PHE A 77 -4.74 -9.61 -3.13
CA PHE A 77 -4.67 -8.19 -3.45
C PHE A 77 -5.92 -7.73 -4.18
N ILE A 78 -6.20 -6.44 -4.11
CA ILE A 78 -7.32 -5.78 -4.77
C ILE A 78 -6.85 -4.48 -5.43
N GLY A 79 -7.23 -4.29 -6.70
CA GLY A 79 -6.93 -3.11 -7.49
C GLY A 79 -8.20 -2.34 -7.81
N PHE A 80 -8.15 -1.02 -7.63
CA PHE A 80 -9.26 -0.10 -7.93
C PHE A 80 -8.91 0.75 -9.15
N ASP A 81 -9.69 0.60 -10.22
CA ASP A 81 -9.73 1.55 -11.31
C ASP A 81 -10.88 2.53 -11.04
N THR A 82 -10.53 3.70 -10.50
CA THR A 82 -11.50 4.74 -10.14
C THR A 82 -11.95 5.58 -11.34
N THR A 83 -11.36 5.35 -12.52
CA THR A 83 -11.73 6.00 -13.78
C THR A 83 -12.82 5.19 -14.47
N GLU A 84 -12.63 3.87 -14.59
CA GLU A 84 -13.59 2.95 -15.19
C GLU A 84 -14.64 2.41 -14.20
N GLY A 85 -14.42 2.58 -12.89
CA GLY A 85 -15.29 2.02 -11.85
C GLY A 85 -15.17 0.51 -11.73
N ARG A 86 -13.96 -0.03 -11.88
CA ARG A 86 -13.70 -1.47 -11.91
C ARG A 86 -12.82 -1.90 -10.76
N VAL A 87 -13.09 -3.10 -10.26
CA VAL A 87 -12.24 -3.78 -9.30
C VAL A 87 -11.70 -5.07 -9.90
N HIS A 88 -10.43 -5.35 -9.66
CA HIS A 88 -9.76 -6.58 -10.05
C HIS A 88 -8.86 -7.06 -8.91
N GLY A 89 -8.41 -8.31 -8.94
CA GLY A 89 -7.46 -8.78 -7.93
C GLY A 89 -7.35 -10.29 -7.84
N SER A 90 -6.73 -10.74 -6.76
CA SER A 90 -6.63 -12.14 -6.36
C SER A 90 -7.15 -12.32 -4.93
N SER A 91 -7.99 -13.31 -4.71
CA SER A 91 -8.46 -13.73 -3.39
C SER A 91 -7.51 -14.72 -2.71
N GLY A 92 -6.32 -14.96 -3.28
CA GLY A 92 -5.28 -15.85 -2.79
C GLY A 92 -5.18 -17.18 -3.55
N CYS A 93 -6.29 -17.64 -4.12
CA CYS A 93 -6.33 -18.77 -5.04
C CYS A 93 -6.87 -18.34 -6.40
N ASN A 94 -8.06 -17.72 -6.39
CA ASN A 94 -8.73 -17.30 -7.61
C ASN A 94 -8.55 -15.82 -7.93
N ARG A 95 -8.67 -15.51 -9.22
CA ARG A 95 -8.81 -14.13 -9.68
C ARG A 95 -10.22 -13.65 -9.35
N MET A 96 -10.34 -12.38 -8.98
CA MET A 96 -11.60 -11.73 -8.69
C MET A 96 -11.74 -10.43 -9.50
N MET A 97 -12.97 -10.12 -9.86
CA MET A 97 -13.31 -8.94 -10.64
C MET A 97 -14.71 -8.44 -10.30
N GLY A 98 -14.97 -7.17 -10.55
CA GLY A 98 -16.28 -6.56 -10.37
C GLY A 98 -16.26 -5.08 -10.73
N SER A 99 -17.27 -4.34 -10.28
CA SER A 99 -17.37 -2.90 -10.49
C SER A 99 -17.83 -2.17 -9.23
N PHE A 100 -17.75 -0.85 -9.24
CA PHE A 100 -18.32 0.04 -8.24
C PHE A 100 -18.72 1.36 -8.90
N ASP A 101 -19.59 2.13 -8.25
CA ASP A 101 -20.06 3.39 -8.80
C ASP A 101 -19.08 4.53 -8.47
N VAL A 102 -18.48 5.12 -9.51
CA VAL A 102 -17.51 6.22 -9.40
C VAL A 102 -18.11 7.53 -8.92
N ASN A 103 -19.44 7.68 -9.02
CA ASN A 103 -20.17 8.88 -8.62
C ASN A 103 -20.77 8.77 -7.20
N SER A 104 -20.39 7.72 -6.45
CA SER A 104 -20.86 7.52 -5.08
C SER A 104 -20.41 8.64 -4.14
N THR A 105 -21.15 8.83 -3.05
CA THR A 105 -20.78 9.81 -2.02
C THR A 105 -19.35 9.55 -1.50
N PRO A 106 -18.50 10.58 -1.32
CA PRO A 106 -17.14 10.39 -0.80
C PRO A 106 -17.12 9.55 0.50
N GLY A 107 -16.19 8.58 0.58
CA GLY A 107 -16.12 7.60 1.67
C GLY A 107 -17.08 6.40 1.56
N THR A 108 -18.01 6.38 0.59
CA THR A 108 -18.85 5.20 0.31
C THR A 108 -18.27 4.36 -0.82
N LEU A 109 -18.36 3.05 -0.70
CA LEU A 109 -17.88 2.09 -1.70
C LEU A 109 -18.71 0.83 -1.59
N GLU A 110 -19.38 0.47 -2.67
CA GLU A 110 -20.15 -0.76 -2.77
C GLU A 110 -19.79 -1.45 -4.07
N PHE A 111 -19.39 -2.72 -3.96
CA PHE A 111 -19.06 -3.54 -5.11
C PHE A 111 -20.31 -4.13 -5.76
N LYS A 112 -20.33 -4.14 -7.08
CA LYS A 112 -21.39 -4.69 -7.93
C LYS A 112 -20.81 -5.76 -8.84
N GLY A 113 -21.59 -6.81 -9.11
CA GLY A 113 -21.21 -7.85 -10.06
C GLY A 113 -19.89 -8.56 -9.73
N MET A 114 -19.59 -8.74 -8.44
CA MET A 114 -18.38 -9.46 -8.02
C MET A 114 -18.42 -10.90 -8.54
N GLY A 115 -17.38 -11.29 -9.26
CA GLY A 115 -17.16 -12.64 -9.78
C GLY A 115 -15.75 -13.13 -9.46
N SER A 116 -15.58 -14.45 -9.49
CA SER A 116 -14.28 -15.09 -9.30
C SER A 116 -14.12 -16.30 -10.21
N THR A 117 -12.88 -16.65 -10.56
CA THR A 117 -12.58 -17.88 -11.30
C THR A 117 -12.77 -19.12 -10.41
N ARG A 118 -12.70 -20.32 -11.00
CA ARG A 118 -12.84 -21.61 -10.27
C ARG A 118 -11.62 -22.50 -10.43
N MET A 119 -10.45 -22.02 -10.01
CA MET A 119 -9.24 -22.82 -9.82
C MET A 119 -9.34 -23.57 -8.49
N MET A 120 -8.81 -24.79 -8.47
CA MET A 120 -8.77 -25.63 -7.27
C MET A 120 -7.47 -25.37 -6.51
N CYS A 121 -7.56 -24.89 -5.28
CA CYS A 121 -6.41 -24.78 -4.37
C CYS A 121 -6.59 -25.71 -3.16
N PRO A 122 -5.48 -26.24 -2.60
CA PRO A 122 -5.50 -27.06 -1.39
C PRO A 122 -6.17 -26.42 -0.17
N ASP A 123 -6.18 -25.09 -0.10
CA ASP A 123 -6.87 -24.33 0.95
C ASP A 123 -7.65 -23.17 0.31
N MET A 124 -8.95 -23.17 0.54
CA MET A 124 -9.91 -22.16 0.05
C MET A 124 -10.37 -21.20 1.16
N THR A 125 -9.87 -21.37 2.39
CA THR A 125 -10.30 -20.59 3.56
C THR A 125 -10.06 -19.11 3.37
N THR A 126 -8.86 -18.73 2.92
CA THR A 126 -8.49 -17.34 2.64
C THR A 126 -9.37 -16.73 1.56
N GLU A 127 -9.60 -17.47 0.45
CA GLU A 127 -10.45 -16.98 -0.64
C GLU A 127 -11.87 -16.72 -0.18
N ASN A 128 -12.49 -17.69 0.51
CA ASN A 128 -13.85 -17.57 1.02
C ASN A 128 -13.97 -16.38 1.98
N ASN A 129 -12.99 -16.20 2.87
CA ASN A 129 -12.97 -15.07 3.80
C ASN A 129 -12.89 -13.73 3.06
N VAL A 130 -12.01 -13.62 2.06
CA VAL A 130 -11.87 -12.40 1.23
C VAL A 130 -13.18 -12.10 0.50
N LEU A 131 -13.77 -13.07 -0.21
CA LEU A 131 -15.01 -12.88 -0.97
C LEU A 131 -16.19 -12.51 -0.06
N ASN A 132 -16.33 -13.19 1.09
CA ASN A 132 -17.38 -12.90 2.07
C ASN A 132 -17.23 -11.51 2.70
N ALA A 133 -16.00 -11.05 2.94
CA ALA A 133 -15.77 -9.71 3.45
C ALA A 133 -16.03 -8.66 2.36
N LEU A 134 -15.70 -8.91 1.08
CA LEU A 134 -15.96 -7.99 -0.03
C LEU A 134 -17.46 -7.74 -0.22
N ALA A 135 -18.28 -8.77 -0.06
CA ALA A 135 -19.74 -8.67 -0.13
C ALA A 135 -20.35 -7.76 0.95
N GLN A 136 -19.63 -7.49 2.05
CA GLN A 136 -20.11 -6.66 3.16
C GLN A 136 -19.66 -5.20 3.04
N VAL A 137 -18.77 -4.86 2.11
CA VAL A 137 -18.18 -3.52 2.01
C VAL A 137 -19.23 -2.50 1.59
N LYS A 138 -19.32 -1.42 2.37
CA LYS A 138 -20.19 -0.26 2.11
C LYS A 138 -19.44 1.08 2.16
N SER A 139 -18.24 1.09 2.74
CA SER A 139 -17.45 2.30 2.90
C SER A 139 -15.96 1.98 3.00
N TYR A 140 -15.13 3.01 2.88
CA TYR A 140 -13.69 2.93 3.07
C TYR A 140 -13.19 4.08 3.94
N GLN A 141 -12.13 3.83 4.70
CA GLN A 141 -11.56 4.79 5.64
C GLN A 141 -10.04 4.74 5.60
N LYS A 142 -9.39 5.90 5.66
CA LYS A 142 -7.93 5.98 5.71
C LYS A 142 -7.44 5.49 7.08
N ALA A 143 -6.50 4.56 7.09
CA ALA A 143 -5.91 3.98 8.31
C ALA A 143 -4.44 4.42 8.53
N GLY A 144 -3.87 5.20 7.60
CA GLY A 144 -2.49 5.68 7.66
C GLY A 144 -2.03 6.23 6.31
N LYS A 145 -0.71 6.46 6.15
CA LYS A 145 -0.15 6.95 4.87
C LYS A 145 -0.36 5.95 3.73
N ASN A 146 -0.15 4.67 4.02
CA ASN A 146 -0.21 3.56 3.04
C ASN A 146 -1.23 2.48 3.46
N LYS A 147 -2.19 2.80 4.34
CA LYS A 147 -3.15 1.82 4.84
C LYS A 147 -4.57 2.35 4.74
N MET A 148 -5.50 1.46 4.47
CA MET A 148 -6.93 1.75 4.34
C MET A 148 -7.76 0.61 4.92
N TYR A 149 -8.89 0.93 5.54
CA TYR A 149 -9.90 -0.03 5.91
C TYR A 149 -11.02 -0.04 4.87
N LEU A 150 -11.50 -1.24 4.54
CA LEU A 150 -12.83 -1.42 3.97
C LEU A 150 -13.79 -1.76 5.12
N CYS A 151 -14.91 -1.06 5.18
CA CYS A 151 -15.85 -1.12 6.29
C CYS A 151 -17.24 -1.54 5.83
N ASN A 152 -17.95 -2.25 6.69
CA ASN A 152 -19.33 -2.66 6.44
C ASN A 152 -20.35 -1.53 6.74
N ALA A 153 -21.64 -1.84 6.61
CA ALA A 153 -22.74 -0.89 6.87
C ALA A 153 -22.71 -0.28 8.29
N SER A 154 -22.19 -1.01 9.28
CA SER A 154 -22.03 -0.54 10.67
C SER A 154 -20.74 0.24 10.91
N LYS A 155 -20.00 0.61 9.85
CA LYS A 155 -18.68 1.24 9.90
C LYS A 155 -17.60 0.41 10.59
N ARG A 156 -17.79 -0.90 10.76
CA ARG A 156 -16.78 -1.79 11.31
C ARG A 156 -15.82 -2.22 10.20
N PRO A 157 -14.48 -2.15 10.41
CA PRO A 157 -13.51 -2.68 9.45
C PRO A 157 -13.73 -4.18 9.23
N VAL A 158 -13.87 -4.57 7.96
CA VAL A 158 -13.92 -5.98 7.52
C VAL A 158 -12.63 -6.38 6.80
N MET A 159 -11.86 -5.41 6.30
CA MET A 159 -10.51 -5.64 5.77
C MET A 159 -9.58 -4.49 6.08
N MET A 160 -8.31 -4.82 6.28
CA MET A 160 -7.20 -3.86 6.23
C MET A 160 -6.41 -4.08 4.94
N LEU A 161 -6.25 -3.00 4.21
CA LEU A 161 -5.49 -2.93 2.97
C LEU A 161 -4.21 -2.14 3.21
N GLU A 162 -3.12 -2.60 2.59
CA GLU A 162 -1.86 -1.88 2.54
C GLU A 162 -1.55 -1.55 1.08
N LYS A 163 -1.16 -0.31 0.80
CA LYS A 163 -0.84 0.16 -0.55
C LYS A 163 0.21 -0.81 -1.09
N LYS A 164 -0.14 -1.52 -2.16
CA LYS A 164 0.85 -2.34 -2.85
C LYS A 164 1.83 -1.31 -3.38
N ALA A 165 3.08 -1.38 -2.92
CA ALA A 165 4.12 -0.56 -3.50
C ALA A 165 3.98 -0.74 -5.01
N ALA A 166 3.96 0.36 -5.76
CA ALA A 166 4.16 0.24 -7.20
C ALA A 166 5.43 -0.61 -7.30
N ASP A 167 5.25 -1.84 -7.78
CA ASP A 167 6.39 -2.68 -8.06
C ASP A 167 7.30 -1.78 -8.89
N PRO A 168 8.55 -1.54 -8.49
CA PRO A 168 9.39 -0.55 -9.17
C PRO A 168 9.45 -0.82 -10.69
N GLY A 169 8.99 -2.01 -11.09
CA GLY A 169 8.63 -2.34 -12.44
C GLY A 169 9.89 -2.50 -13.23
N LEU A 170 9.74 -2.78 -14.51
CA LEU A 170 10.88 -2.93 -15.39
C LEU A 170 11.79 -1.69 -15.36
N SER A 171 11.21 -0.49 -15.27
CA SER A 171 11.95 0.78 -15.25
C SER A 171 12.94 0.92 -14.11
N SER A 172 12.70 0.27 -12.97
CA SER A 172 13.64 0.30 -11.83
C SER A 172 14.96 -0.39 -12.09
N LEU A 173 14.97 -1.36 -13.00
CA LEU A 173 16.17 -2.09 -13.42
C LEU A 173 17.13 -1.18 -14.18
N ASN A 174 16.64 -0.10 -14.79
CA ASN A 174 17.46 0.74 -15.66
C ASN A 174 18.68 1.29 -14.90
N GLY A 175 19.86 1.12 -15.50
CA GLY A 175 21.13 1.49 -14.89
C GLY A 175 22.03 0.29 -14.60
N GLU A 176 23.11 0.54 -13.87
CA GLU A 176 24.20 -0.42 -13.65
C GLU A 176 24.12 -1.05 -12.25
N TRP A 177 24.34 -2.36 -12.20
CA TRP A 177 24.22 -3.20 -11.02
C TRP A 177 25.44 -4.10 -10.89
N LEU A 178 26.10 -4.06 -9.74
CA LEU A 178 27.20 -4.95 -9.41
C LEU A 178 26.65 -6.31 -8.99
N ILE A 179 27.20 -7.40 -9.53
CA ILE A 179 26.85 -8.75 -9.10
C ILE A 179 27.57 -9.03 -7.78
N GLN A 180 26.82 -9.28 -6.72
CA GLN A 180 27.35 -9.57 -5.39
C GLN A 180 27.41 -11.06 -5.11
N LYS A 181 26.42 -11.82 -5.58
CA LYS A 181 26.33 -13.27 -5.38
C LYS A 181 25.79 -13.98 -6.61
N VAL A 182 26.26 -15.22 -6.81
CA VAL A 182 25.78 -16.17 -7.82
C VAL A 182 25.40 -17.46 -7.09
N HIS A 183 24.13 -17.88 -7.19
CA HIS A 183 23.58 -19.02 -6.43
C HIS A 183 23.95 -19.02 -4.93
N GLY A 184 23.97 -17.83 -4.32
CA GLY A 184 24.31 -17.64 -2.91
C GLY A 184 25.80 -17.52 -2.59
N GLU A 185 26.70 -17.87 -3.50
CA GLU A 185 28.15 -17.70 -3.35
C GLU A 185 28.55 -16.25 -3.62
N ALA A 186 29.37 -15.65 -2.75
CA ALA A 186 29.82 -14.27 -2.90
C ALA A 186 30.90 -14.12 -3.97
N ILE A 187 30.80 -13.05 -4.75
CA ILE A 187 31.83 -12.66 -5.71
C ILE A 187 33.11 -12.21 -4.96
N PRO A 188 34.32 -12.69 -5.35
CA PRO A 188 35.56 -12.28 -4.72
C PRO A 188 35.85 -10.78 -4.87
N THR A 189 36.25 -10.11 -3.77
CA THR A 189 36.46 -8.65 -3.71
C THR A 189 37.77 -8.18 -4.36
N GLY A 190 38.71 -9.09 -4.64
CA GLY A 190 40.04 -8.79 -5.18
C GLY A 190 40.20 -8.93 -6.69
N MET A 191 39.10 -9.16 -7.44
CA MET A 191 39.17 -9.28 -8.90
C MET A 191 39.50 -7.94 -9.55
N GLU A 192 40.31 -7.99 -10.62
CA GLU A 192 40.67 -6.82 -11.43
C GLU A 192 39.44 -6.10 -11.99
N LYS A 193 38.41 -6.87 -12.37
CA LYS A 193 37.11 -6.36 -12.81
C LYS A 193 35.99 -7.04 -12.03
N GLN A 194 35.23 -6.23 -11.30
CA GLN A 194 34.04 -6.69 -10.62
C GLN A 194 32.90 -6.91 -11.62
N PRO A 195 32.22 -8.08 -11.59
CA PRO A 195 31.15 -8.38 -12.50
C PRO A 195 29.95 -7.45 -12.28
N PHE A 196 29.33 -7.02 -13.38
CA PHE A 196 28.21 -6.10 -13.36
C PHE A 196 27.28 -6.31 -14.55
N ILE A 197 26.03 -5.88 -14.39
CA ILE A 197 25.00 -5.82 -15.44
C ILE A 197 24.44 -4.42 -15.51
N LYS A 198 24.44 -3.83 -16.69
CA LYS A 198 23.75 -2.60 -17.01
C LYS A 198 22.52 -2.91 -17.84
N PHE A 199 21.35 -2.59 -17.30
CA PHE A 199 20.08 -2.73 -18.02
C PHE A 199 19.75 -1.43 -18.73
N ASN A 200 19.40 -1.55 -20.01
CA ASN A 200 18.71 -0.52 -20.75
C ASN A 200 17.27 -0.99 -20.99
N VAL A 201 16.36 -0.44 -20.20
CA VAL A 201 14.96 -0.87 -20.20
C VAL A 201 14.23 -0.47 -21.47
N LYS A 202 14.60 0.69 -22.02
CA LYS A 202 13.99 1.23 -23.24
C LYS A 202 14.33 0.35 -24.44
N ASP A 203 15.59 -0.04 -24.55
CA ASP A 203 16.09 -0.81 -25.69
C ASP A 203 16.00 -2.33 -25.47
N LYS A 204 15.58 -2.75 -24.26
CA LYS A 204 15.52 -4.15 -23.81
C LYS A 204 16.85 -4.89 -23.97
N THR A 205 17.95 -4.21 -23.63
CA THR A 205 19.30 -4.78 -23.71
C THR A 205 19.98 -4.82 -22.35
N ILE A 206 20.93 -5.74 -22.24
CA ILE A 206 21.93 -5.75 -21.18
C ILE A 206 23.33 -5.59 -21.78
N HIS A 207 24.16 -4.87 -21.03
CA HIS A 207 25.59 -4.76 -21.26
C HIS A 207 26.29 -5.00 -19.93
N GLY A 208 27.42 -5.67 -19.91
CA GLY A 208 28.03 -6.00 -18.62
C GLY A 208 29.41 -6.60 -18.73
N CYS A 209 29.93 -6.98 -17.57
CA CYS A 209 31.13 -7.77 -17.44
C CYS A 209 30.82 -8.96 -16.52
N ALA A 210 31.17 -10.17 -16.94
CA ALA A 210 31.01 -11.39 -16.15
C ALA A 210 32.25 -11.73 -15.31
N GLY A 211 33.12 -10.75 -15.03
CA GLY A 211 34.40 -10.93 -14.35
C GLY A 211 35.57 -10.69 -15.31
N CYS A 212 35.87 -11.66 -16.18
CA CYS A 212 36.91 -11.50 -17.20
C CYS A 212 36.37 -10.80 -18.47
N ASN A 213 35.29 -11.36 -19.02
CA ASN A 213 34.78 -10.99 -20.32
C ASN A 213 33.62 -10.00 -20.26
N LEU A 214 33.47 -9.26 -21.37
CA LEU A 214 32.31 -8.41 -21.59
C LEU A 214 31.15 -9.26 -22.08
N MET A 215 29.97 -8.99 -21.55
CA MET A 215 28.74 -9.65 -21.95
C MET A 215 27.73 -8.65 -22.50
N ASN A 216 27.01 -9.07 -23.54
CA ASN A 216 25.95 -8.29 -24.18
C ASN A 216 24.79 -9.22 -24.55
N GLY A 217 23.57 -8.72 -24.48
CA GLY A 217 22.39 -9.50 -24.83
C GLY A 217 21.11 -8.68 -24.83
N GLY A 218 20.03 -9.31 -25.30
CA GLY A 218 18.68 -8.80 -25.10
C GLY A 218 18.05 -9.38 -23.84
N PHE A 219 16.94 -8.80 -23.41
CA PHE A 219 16.06 -9.45 -22.43
C PHE A 219 14.60 -9.35 -22.86
N VAL A 220 13.81 -10.34 -22.45
CA VAL A 220 12.39 -10.45 -22.77
C VAL A 220 11.59 -10.43 -21.48
N THR A 221 10.44 -9.78 -21.52
CA THR A 221 9.51 -9.63 -20.39
C THR A 221 8.13 -10.11 -20.78
N SER A 222 7.31 -10.50 -19.81
CA SER A 222 5.91 -10.86 -20.05
C SER A 222 4.97 -9.66 -19.89
N VAL A 223 3.89 -9.65 -20.66
CA VAL A 223 2.77 -8.72 -20.47
C VAL A 223 1.83 -9.22 -19.37
N GLU A 224 1.83 -10.52 -19.10
CA GLU A 224 0.95 -11.17 -18.12
C GLU A 224 1.58 -11.27 -16.73
N ASN A 225 2.91 -11.30 -16.66
CA ASN A 225 3.68 -11.34 -15.42
C ASN A 225 4.71 -10.20 -15.41
N ALA A 226 4.47 -9.19 -14.58
CA ALA A 226 5.32 -8.00 -14.47
C ALA A 226 6.73 -8.30 -13.91
N GLU A 227 6.90 -9.40 -13.19
CA GLU A 227 8.19 -9.85 -12.63
C GLU A 227 8.94 -10.77 -13.59
N ALA A 228 8.31 -11.26 -14.67
CA ALA A 228 8.96 -12.18 -15.59
C ALA A 228 10.01 -11.47 -16.44
N ILE A 229 11.25 -11.98 -16.40
CA ILE A 229 12.37 -11.56 -17.23
C ILE A 229 13.21 -12.77 -17.62
N SER A 230 13.68 -12.81 -18.86
CA SER A 230 14.65 -13.81 -19.32
C SER A 230 15.67 -13.16 -20.24
N PHE A 231 16.85 -13.76 -20.33
CA PHE A 231 17.97 -13.23 -21.11
C PHE A 231 18.31 -14.19 -22.26
N PRO A 232 17.54 -14.21 -23.36
CA PRO A 232 17.85 -15.08 -24.47
C PRO A 232 19.17 -14.65 -25.14
N ALA A 233 20.04 -15.62 -25.37
CA ALA A 233 21.26 -15.45 -26.15
C ALA A 233 22.21 -14.34 -25.64
N VAL A 234 22.48 -14.31 -24.33
CA VAL A 234 23.59 -13.50 -23.81
C VAL A 234 24.89 -14.05 -24.37
N MET A 235 25.68 -13.18 -25.00
CA MET A 235 26.99 -13.51 -25.56
C MET A 235 28.09 -12.87 -24.74
N SER A 236 29.21 -13.59 -24.61
CA SER A 236 30.44 -13.12 -23.95
C SER A 236 31.58 -13.04 -24.96
N THR A 237 32.54 -12.15 -24.73
CA THR A 237 33.82 -12.15 -25.47
C THR A 237 34.70 -13.34 -25.04
N MET A 238 35.78 -13.62 -25.77
CA MET A 238 36.71 -14.72 -25.46
C MET A 238 38.13 -14.21 -25.14
N MET A 239 38.24 -13.31 -24.17
CA MET A 239 39.52 -12.94 -23.55
C MET A 239 39.94 -14.00 -22.54
N ALA A 240 41.24 -14.25 -22.44
CA ALA A 240 41.82 -15.14 -21.44
C ALA A 240 42.19 -14.35 -20.19
N CYS A 241 41.62 -14.71 -19.03
CA CYS A 241 42.04 -14.24 -17.72
C CYS A 241 42.52 -15.39 -16.84
N PRO A 242 43.34 -15.12 -15.81
CA PRO A 242 43.78 -16.14 -14.85
C PRO A 242 42.64 -16.85 -14.10
N ASP A 243 41.49 -16.18 -13.93
CA ASP A 243 40.28 -16.72 -13.30
C ASP A 243 39.09 -16.58 -14.25
N MET A 244 38.51 -17.74 -14.62
CA MET A 244 37.35 -17.87 -15.51
C MET A 244 36.14 -18.50 -14.80
N GLU A 245 36.27 -18.85 -13.52
CA GLU A 245 35.23 -19.59 -12.80
C GLU A 245 33.99 -18.70 -12.59
N VAL A 246 34.23 -17.45 -12.19
CA VAL A 246 33.17 -16.46 -11.97
C VAL A 246 32.37 -16.21 -13.25
N GLU A 247 33.03 -16.11 -14.40
CA GLU A 247 32.35 -15.91 -15.67
C GLU A 247 31.40 -17.05 -16.01
N GLY A 248 31.88 -18.30 -15.91
CA GLY A 248 31.06 -19.47 -16.19
C GLY A 248 29.83 -19.53 -15.28
N LYS A 249 30.00 -19.23 -13.99
CA LYS A 249 28.92 -19.17 -13.00
C LYS A 249 27.90 -18.08 -13.36
N VAL A 250 28.36 -16.86 -13.67
CA VAL A 250 27.49 -15.73 -14.02
C VAL A 250 26.68 -16.03 -15.29
N MET A 251 27.35 -16.54 -16.34
CA MET A 251 26.68 -16.84 -17.62
C MET A 251 25.66 -17.97 -17.48
N LYS A 252 25.98 -19.00 -16.69
CA LYS A 252 25.04 -20.09 -16.38
C LYS A 252 23.82 -19.56 -15.63
N ALA A 253 24.03 -18.78 -14.56
CA ALA A 253 22.96 -18.22 -13.77
C ALA A 253 22.05 -17.30 -14.60
N LEU A 254 22.61 -16.49 -15.52
CA LEU A 254 21.83 -15.63 -16.42
C LEU A 254 20.89 -16.42 -17.33
N ASN A 255 21.32 -17.58 -17.83
CA ASN A 255 20.49 -18.44 -18.67
C ASN A 255 19.34 -19.11 -17.90
N GLU A 256 19.44 -19.19 -16.57
CA GLU A 256 18.44 -19.81 -15.71
C GLU A 256 17.38 -18.81 -15.23
N VAL A 257 17.61 -17.50 -15.38
CA VAL A 257 16.70 -16.46 -14.88
C VAL A 257 15.35 -16.50 -15.58
N GLN A 258 14.29 -16.46 -14.78
CA GLN A 258 12.90 -16.36 -15.23
C GLN A 258 12.14 -15.18 -14.62
N SER A 259 12.59 -14.65 -13.49
CA SER A 259 11.94 -13.50 -12.87
C SER A 259 12.93 -12.62 -12.09
N PHE A 260 12.48 -11.43 -11.71
CA PHE A 260 13.26 -10.49 -10.93
C PHE A 260 12.44 -9.87 -9.80
N LYS A 261 13.15 -9.38 -8.79
CA LYS A 261 12.56 -8.55 -7.74
C LYS A 261 13.58 -7.57 -7.18
N VAL A 262 13.19 -6.31 -7.10
CA VAL A 262 13.94 -5.30 -6.32
C VAL A 262 13.50 -5.41 -4.87
N GLN A 263 14.46 -5.70 -3.99
CA GLN A 263 14.23 -5.87 -2.55
C GLN A 263 14.16 -4.52 -1.84
N ALA A 264 13.60 -4.52 -0.63
CA ALA A 264 13.43 -3.30 0.17
C ALA A 264 14.76 -2.63 0.59
N ASP A 265 15.85 -3.40 0.61
CA ASP A 265 17.21 -2.91 0.91
C ASP A 265 17.91 -2.30 -0.32
N GLY A 266 17.24 -2.25 -1.47
CA GLY A 266 17.76 -1.71 -2.73
C GLY A 266 18.59 -2.71 -3.54
N THR A 267 18.67 -3.98 -3.13
CA THR A 267 19.26 -5.04 -3.95
C THR A 267 18.29 -5.53 -5.01
N LEU A 268 18.83 -6.05 -6.11
CA LEU A 268 18.08 -6.73 -7.16
C LEU A 268 18.37 -8.23 -7.07
N ALA A 269 17.33 -9.04 -6.91
CA ALA A 269 17.42 -10.49 -7.02
C ALA A 269 16.85 -10.93 -8.37
N LEU A 270 17.59 -11.78 -9.07
CA LEU A 270 17.12 -12.51 -10.24
C LEU A 270 16.91 -13.97 -9.84
N TYR A 271 15.75 -14.52 -10.17
CA TYR A 271 15.34 -15.86 -9.74
C TYR A 271 15.28 -16.83 -10.91
N ASP A 272 15.64 -18.07 -10.61
CA ASP A 272 15.50 -19.20 -11.52
C ASP A 272 14.05 -19.75 -11.54
N ALA A 273 13.84 -20.78 -12.36
CA ALA A 273 12.56 -21.49 -12.50
C ALA A 273 12.03 -22.12 -11.19
N SER A 274 12.92 -22.40 -10.24
CA SER A 274 12.61 -23.02 -8.95
C SER A 274 12.40 -21.98 -7.84
N ASN A 275 12.32 -20.69 -8.19
CA ASN A 275 12.33 -19.54 -7.27
C ASN A 275 13.62 -19.45 -6.41
N GLY A 276 14.71 -20.09 -6.83
CA GLY A 276 16.04 -19.90 -6.23
C GLY A 276 16.65 -18.58 -6.69
N VAL A 277 17.45 -17.94 -5.83
CA VAL A 277 18.17 -16.70 -6.21
C VAL A 277 19.37 -17.07 -7.07
N ALA A 278 19.25 -16.91 -8.39
CA ALA A 278 20.34 -17.13 -9.35
C ALA A 278 21.41 -16.05 -9.21
N LEU A 279 21.00 -14.77 -9.14
CA LEU A 279 21.91 -13.63 -8.97
C LEU A 279 21.37 -12.65 -7.94
N SER A 280 22.25 -12.16 -7.08
CA SER A 280 22.00 -11.02 -6.19
C SER A 280 22.87 -9.86 -6.63
N LEU A 281 22.26 -8.73 -6.93
CA LEU A 281 22.94 -7.54 -7.43
C LEU A 281 22.67 -6.33 -6.54
N LYS A 282 23.60 -5.40 -6.52
CA LYS A 282 23.46 -4.11 -5.83
C LYS A 282 23.65 -2.98 -6.83
N LYS A 283 22.81 -1.95 -6.75
CA LYS A 283 22.93 -0.78 -7.60
C LYS A 283 24.30 -0.12 -7.42
N LYS A 284 24.96 0.19 -8.54
CA LYS A 284 26.27 0.84 -8.54
C LYS A 284 26.15 2.33 -8.19
#